data_AF-A0AAN9P639-F1
#
_entry.id   AF-A0AAN9P639-F1
#
_cell.length_a   1.000
_cell.length_b   1.000
_cell.length_c   1.000
_cell.angle_alpha   90.00
_cell.angle_beta   90.00
_cell.angle_gamma   90.00
#
_symmetry.space_group_name_H-M   'P 1'
#
loop_
_entity.id
_entity.type
_entity.pdbx_description
1 polymer ?
#
loop_
_entity_poly.entity_id
_entity_poly.type
_entity_poly.pdbx_seq_one_letter_code
_entity_poly.pdbx_strand_id
1 'polypeptide(L)'
;MVITTPTTNIVTVSTTTNVVTVTIAAATTMMDVINKCFSRKTVEEILSSLDMEATSNADKWISTTIQTLKKASPTRKQKKERVSSLNFTKFYSSWHLDWEVLHRRGYSKTAMASPTEEGHDHQILVQRKSCARLLTLNRPKQLNALSFYMVSRLLEIFTEDEGNSDIKLVFMKGNGRAFCAGGDVASVAHDGIRGNWRFGAKFFHTEYKLNYLMATYSKPQVSILNGIVMGGGAGASIHGRFRVVTENTVFAMPETALGLFPDVGASYFLSRLDGFFGEYVGLTGARLDGAEMLACGLASHFVPSSKLSLLEESLCKVETSDPTAVSAIIDKYSEQPFLKEDSVYHRMDVINKCFSRKTVEEILSSLDMEATSNADKWISTTIQTLKKASPTSLKIFLRLIREGRLLGIGQCLICEYRIVCHILRGHYSKDFFEGCRAILIDKDRNPKWKPSKLEQVSDSDVDSYFSKVEDDGWEDLELPKRFDNLPTYAISKL
;
A
#
# COMPACT_ATOMS: atom_id res chain seq x y z
N MET A 1 -29.30 -46.16 1.17
CA MET A 1 -30.47 -45.45 1.73
C MET A 1 -29.95 -44.15 2.32
N VAL A 2 -30.39 -43.01 1.80
CA VAL A 2 -29.83 -41.67 2.07
C VAL A 2 -30.41 -41.13 3.37
N ILE A 3 -29.57 -40.81 4.36
CA ILE A 3 -29.65 -39.57 5.16
C ILE A 3 -28.21 -39.05 5.35
N THR A 4 -28.08 -37.72 5.26
CA THR A 4 -26.94 -36.88 4.89
C THR A 4 -26.06 -36.37 6.06
N THR A 5 -24.72 -36.47 5.91
CA THR A 5 -23.59 -35.54 6.25
C THR A 5 -23.41 -34.94 7.68
N PRO A 6 -22.20 -34.43 8.06
CA PRO A 6 -20.87 -35.05 7.94
C PRO A 6 -19.95 -34.86 9.20
N THR A 7 -19.12 -35.87 9.47
CA THR A 7 -17.72 -35.84 9.93
C THR A 7 -17.31 -34.95 11.12
N THR A 8 -17.30 -35.53 12.32
CA THR A 8 -16.36 -35.21 13.40
C THR A 8 -15.11 -36.09 13.24
N ASN A 9 -13.95 -35.49 12.96
CA ASN A 9 -12.67 -36.20 13.00
C ASN A 9 -12.27 -36.45 14.45
N ILE A 10 -12.25 -37.73 14.84
CA ILE A 10 -11.67 -38.22 16.08
C ILE A 10 -10.16 -38.38 15.83
N VAL A 11 -9.33 -37.64 16.57
CA VAL A 11 -7.89 -37.92 16.66
C VAL A 11 -7.64 -38.62 18.00
N THR A 12 -7.27 -39.88 17.91
CA THR A 12 -6.85 -40.74 19.03
C THR A 12 -5.48 -40.28 19.54
N VAL A 13 -5.37 -40.00 20.84
CA VAL A 13 -4.12 -39.57 21.48
C VAL A 13 -3.34 -40.80 21.97
N SER A 14 -2.10 -40.96 21.49
CA SER A 14 -1.11 -41.87 22.08
C SER A 14 -0.22 -41.09 23.06
N THR A 15 -0.06 -41.65 24.26
CA THR A 15 0.58 -41.04 25.41
C THR A 15 2.10 -40.99 25.28
N THR A 16 2.69 -39.80 25.27
CA THR A 16 3.83 -39.38 26.12
C THR A 16 4.22 -37.92 25.80
N THR A 17 4.70 -37.19 26.82
CA THR A 17 5.06 -35.75 26.88
C THR A 17 3.91 -34.74 26.95
N ASN A 18 3.26 -34.69 28.11
CA ASN A 18 2.46 -33.55 28.59
C ASN A 18 3.39 -32.47 29.16
N VAL A 19 3.18 -31.19 28.79
CA VAL A 19 3.21 -29.98 29.66
C VAL A 19 3.17 -28.65 28.86
N VAL A 20 3.38 -28.60 27.54
CA VAL A 20 3.36 -27.30 26.80
C VAL A 20 1.98 -26.94 26.21
N THR A 21 1.03 -27.88 26.15
CA THR A 21 -0.26 -27.67 25.46
C THR A 21 -1.33 -26.96 26.30
N VAL A 22 -1.12 -26.78 27.61
CA VAL A 22 -2.16 -26.29 28.54
C VAL A 22 -2.26 -24.77 28.59
N THR A 23 -1.17 -24.04 28.31
CA THR A 23 -1.13 -22.58 28.52
C THR A 23 -1.76 -21.77 27.37
N ILE A 24 -1.72 -22.28 26.14
CA ILE A 24 -2.31 -21.63 24.96
C ILE A 24 -3.83 -21.89 24.89
N ALA A 25 -4.28 -23.05 25.35
CA ALA A 25 -5.70 -23.35 25.48
C ALA A 25 -6.38 -22.35 26.43
N ALA A 26 -5.80 -22.09 27.61
CA ALA A 26 -6.40 -21.21 28.62
C ALA A 26 -6.64 -19.76 28.14
N ALA A 27 -5.71 -19.17 27.37
CA ALA A 27 -5.85 -17.81 26.83
C ALA A 27 -6.92 -17.72 25.73
N THR A 28 -7.00 -18.77 24.90
CA THR A 28 -8.00 -18.87 23.82
C THR A 28 -9.40 -19.12 24.39
N THR A 29 -9.50 -20.00 25.41
CA THR A 29 -10.74 -20.24 26.16
C THR A 29 -11.20 -18.98 26.90
N MET A 30 -10.29 -18.14 27.40
CA MET A 30 -10.65 -16.91 28.10
C MET A 30 -11.21 -15.82 27.17
N MET A 31 -10.64 -15.66 25.96
CA MET A 31 -11.23 -14.78 24.93
C MET A 31 -12.58 -15.31 24.41
N ASP A 32 -12.73 -16.63 24.29
CA ASP A 32 -14.01 -17.25 23.96
C ASP A 32 -15.05 -17.11 25.07
N VAL A 33 -14.66 -17.17 26.34
CA VAL A 33 -15.53 -16.92 27.51
C VAL A 33 -15.95 -15.44 27.55
N ILE A 34 -15.03 -14.52 27.28
CA ILE A 34 -15.33 -13.08 27.19
C ILE A 34 -16.32 -12.83 26.04
N ASN A 35 -16.09 -13.43 24.86
CA ASN A 35 -17.00 -13.31 23.71
C ASN A 35 -18.37 -13.95 23.98
N LYS A 36 -18.43 -15.12 24.63
CA LYS A 36 -19.68 -15.80 25.00
C LYS A 36 -20.48 -15.05 26.06
N CYS A 37 -19.82 -14.37 27.01
CA CYS A 37 -20.48 -13.53 28.03
C CYS A 37 -21.30 -12.35 27.43
N PHE A 38 -21.06 -11.97 26.16
CA PHE A 38 -21.81 -10.94 25.47
C PHE A 38 -22.94 -11.45 24.57
N SER A 39 -23.14 -12.77 24.45
CA SER A 39 -24.22 -13.39 23.66
C SER A 39 -25.26 -14.07 24.56
N ARG A 40 -26.53 -14.03 24.14
CA ARG A 40 -27.71 -14.48 24.91
C ARG A 40 -27.76 -16.01 25.06
N LYS A 41 -26.97 -16.57 25.98
CA LYS A 41 -27.32 -17.70 26.87
C LYS A 41 -26.06 -18.15 27.61
N THR A 42 -26.29 -18.62 28.83
CA THR A 42 -25.46 -19.57 29.59
C THR A 42 -24.20 -19.09 30.32
N VAL A 43 -24.44 -18.39 31.42
CA VAL A 43 -23.49 -18.35 32.56
C VAL A 43 -23.57 -19.65 33.39
N GLU A 44 -24.73 -20.30 33.47
CA GLU A 44 -24.92 -21.51 34.29
C GLU A 44 -24.26 -22.77 33.69
N GLU A 45 -24.28 -22.96 32.35
CA GLU A 45 -23.57 -24.10 31.71
C GLU A 45 -22.04 -23.96 31.77
N ILE A 46 -21.52 -22.73 31.82
CA ILE A 46 -20.07 -22.48 31.96
C ILE A 46 -19.62 -22.81 33.40
N LEU A 47 -20.47 -22.55 34.39
CA LEU A 47 -20.14 -22.82 35.79
C LEU A 47 -20.19 -24.31 36.15
N SER A 48 -20.97 -25.13 35.44
CA SER A 48 -21.04 -26.59 35.66
C SER A 48 -19.89 -27.37 35.03
N SER A 49 -19.09 -26.76 34.15
CA SER A 49 -17.98 -27.41 33.43
C SER A 49 -16.60 -27.17 34.05
N LEU A 50 -16.52 -26.38 35.13
CA LEU A 50 -15.27 -25.95 35.77
C LEU A 50 -15.05 -26.60 37.15
N ASP A 51 -15.18 -27.92 37.24
CA ASP A 51 -14.68 -28.69 38.39
C ASP A 51 -13.32 -29.30 38.03
N MET A 52 -12.24 -28.60 38.39
CA MET A 52 -10.87 -29.09 38.25
C MET A 52 -10.04 -28.73 39.50
N GLU A 53 -9.34 -29.72 40.04
CA GLU A 53 -8.46 -29.63 41.21
C GLU A 53 -7.24 -28.71 40.96
N ALA A 54 -6.90 -27.90 41.97
CA ALA A 54 -6.06 -26.71 41.86
C ALA A 54 -4.58 -26.94 42.25
N THR A 55 -3.61 -26.48 41.44
CA THR A 55 -2.17 -26.47 41.82
C THR A 55 -1.30 -25.36 41.17
N SER A 56 -1.77 -24.11 40.99
CA SER A 56 -0.87 -22.98 40.65
C SER A 56 -1.36 -21.56 41.04
N ASN A 57 -0.47 -20.56 41.03
CA ASN A 57 -0.78 -19.15 41.34
C ASN A 57 -1.71 -18.47 40.31
N ALA A 58 -1.76 -18.95 39.06
CA ALA A 58 -2.73 -18.47 38.07
C ALA A 58 -4.18 -18.85 38.49
N ASP A 59 -4.33 -19.99 39.15
CA ASP A 59 -5.62 -20.51 39.62
C ASP A 59 -6.19 -19.67 40.76
N LYS A 60 -5.33 -19.00 41.55
CA LYS A 60 -5.74 -18.08 42.63
C LYS A 60 -6.43 -16.83 42.08
N TRP A 61 -5.96 -16.30 40.95
CA TRP A 61 -6.57 -15.14 40.29
C TRP A 61 -7.87 -15.51 39.59
N ILE A 62 -7.91 -16.66 38.92
CA ILE A 62 -9.11 -17.20 38.26
C ILE A 62 -10.20 -17.51 39.30
N SER A 63 -9.84 -18.17 40.41
CA SER A 63 -10.76 -18.45 41.53
C SER A 63 -11.33 -17.17 42.15
N THR A 64 -10.49 -16.15 42.35
CA THR A 64 -10.92 -14.83 42.87
C THR A 64 -11.89 -14.14 41.90
N THR A 65 -11.62 -14.23 40.60
CA THR A 65 -12.47 -13.66 39.54
C THR A 65 -13.82 -14.38 39.47
N ILE A 66 -13.83 -15.71 39.55
CA ILE A 66 -15.05 -16.54 39.55
C ILE A 66 -15.89 -16.28 40.82
N GLN A 67 -15.28 -16.19 42.01
CA GLN A 67 -16.00 -15.85 43.25
C GLN A 67 -16.61 -14.44 43.20
N THR A 68 -15.91 -13.50 42.56
CA THR A 68 -16.41 -12.12 42.36
C THR A 68 -17.61 -12.09 41.41
N LEU A 69 -17.62 -12.96 40.40
CA LEU A 69 -18.73 -13.11 39.46
C LEU A 69 -19.93 -13.87 40.06
N LYS A 70 -19.70 -14.87 40.94
CA LYS A 70 -20.75 -15.65 41.62
C LYS A 70 -21.58 -14.82 42.63
N LYS A 71 -21.01 -13.76 43.22
CA LYS A 71 -21.72 -12.89 44.17
C LYS A 71 -22.70 -11.88 43.52
N ALA A 72 -22.87 -11.91 42.19
CA ALA A 72 -23.59 -10.86 41.46
C ALA A 72 -24.98 -11.28 40.93
N SER A 73 -26.04 -10.83 41.61
CA SER A 73 -27.40 -10.64 41.07
C SER A 73 -27.65 -9.15 40.70
N PRO A 74 -28.54 -8.82 39.74
CA PRO A 74 -28.08 -8.20 38.50
C PRO A 74 -28.45 -6.72 38.30
N THR A 75 -27.50 -5.93 37.80
CA THR A 75 -27.75 -5.00 36.67
C THR A 75 -26.55 -4.97 35.72
N ARG A 76 -26.82 -4.82 34.41
CA ARG A 76 -25.83 -4.89 33.30
C ARG A 76 -24.76 -3.78 33.37
N LYS A 77 -25.10 -2.65 33.99
CA LYS A 77 -24.23 -1.46 34.12
C LYS A 77 -23.12 -1.67 35.14
N GLN A 78 -23.45 -2.25 36.31
CA GLN A 78 -22.48 -2.53 37.38
C GLN A 78 -21.46 -3.62 36.99
N LYS A 79 -21.84 -4.58 36.12
CA LYS A 79 -20.89 -5.58 35.58
C LYS A 79 -19.84 -4.94 34.66
N LYS A 80 -20.21 -3.91 33.89
CA LYS A 80 -19.33 -3.27 32.91
C LYS A 80 -18.28 -2.37 33.56
N GLU A 81 -18.68 -1.59 34.57
CA GLU A 81 -17.78 -0.67 35.31
C GLU A 81 -16.72 -1.40 36.15
N ARG A 82 -17.04 -2.58 36.69
CA ARG A 82 -16.08 -3.36 37.48
C ARG A 82 -15.12 -4.20 36.64
N VAL A 83 -15.52 -4.70 35.47
CA VAL A 83 -14.58 -5.39 34.56
C VAL A 83 -13.53 -4.41 34.02
N SER A 84 -13.90 -3.15 33.78
CA SER A 84 -12.93 -2.09 33.44
C SER A 84 -11.98 -1.71 34.59
N SER A 85 -12.29 -2.09 35.85
CA SER A 85 -11.43 -1.85 37.01
C SER A 85 -10.41 -2.97 37.28
N LEU A 86 -10.48 -4.08 36.53
CA LEU A 86 -9.47 -5.14 36.60
C LEU A 86 -8.20 -4.66 35.88
N ASN A 87 -7.14 -4.48 36.66
CA ASN A 87 -5.89 -3.86 36.23
C ASN A 87 -5.03 -4.85 35.41
N PHE A 88 -5.31 -4.99 34.11
CA PHE A 88 -4.58 -5.89 33.19
C PHE A 88 -3.08 -5.58 33.08
N THR A 89 -2.66 -4.37 33.43
CA THR A 89 -1.26 -3.93 33.42
C THR A 89 -0.40 -4.69 34.44
N LYS A 90 -0.96 -5.12 35.58
CA LYS A 90 -0.25 -5.95 36.58
C LYS A 90 -0.01 -7.39 36.09
N PHE A 91 -0.82 -7.88 35.16
CA PHE A 91 -0.69 -9.23 34.59
C PHE A 91 0.48 -9.28 33.60
N TYR A 92 0.62 -8.25 32.76
CA TYR A 92 1.73 -8.13 31.80
C TYR A 92 3.08 -7.88 32.48
N SER A 93 3.13 -7.09 33.56
CA SER A 93 4.39 -6.81 34.26
C SER A 93 4.99 -8.02 35.00
N SER A 94 4.19 -9.06 35.27
CA SER A 94 4.65 -10.31 35.91
C SER A 94 5.19 -11.34 34.90
N TRP A 95 5.13 -11.05 33.60
CA TRP A 95 5.42 -11.97 32.50
C TRP A 95 6.80 -11.78 31.85
N HIS A 96 7.75 -11.13 32.53
CA HIS A 96 9.16 -11.18 32.11
C HIS A 96 9.78 -12.52 32.53
N LEU A 97 9.66 -13.53 31.66
CA LEU A 97 10.50 -14.72 31.73
C LEU A 97 11.90 -14.41 31.20
N ASP A 98 12.89 -14.62 32.05
CA ASP A 98 14.31 -14.39 31.79
C ASP A 98 14.89 -15.51 30.90
N TRP A 99 15.33 -15.15 29.68
CA TRP A 99 15.73 -16.11 28.63
C TRP A 99 16.99 -16.91 28.99
N GLU A 100 17.83 -16.39 29.90
CA GLU A 100 19.02 -17.09 30.40
C GLU A 100 18.72 -18.34 31.24
N VAL A 101 17.52 -18.45 31.81
CA VAL A 101 17.11 -19.59 32.65
C VAL A 101 16.65 -20.77 31.77
N LEU A 102 16.00 -20.48 30.64
CA LEU A 102 15.53 -21.50 29.69
C LEU A 102 16.68 -22.13 28.90
N HIS A 103 17.70 -21.34 28.55
CA HIS A 103 18.86 -21.84 27.82
C HIS A 103 19.72 -22.81 28.65
N ARG A 104 19.83 -22.57 29.97
CA ARG A 104 20.52 -23.46 30.92
C ARG A 104 19.82 -24.81 31.15
N ARG A 105 18.54 -24.94 30.75
CA ARG A 105 17.74 -26.17 30.89
C ARG A 105 17.59 -26.96 29.58
N GLY A 106 18.36 -26.62 28.53
CA GLY A 106 18.47 -27.44 27.32
C GLY A 106 17.39 -27.21 26.25
N TYR A 107 16.65 -26.11 26.31
CA TYR A 107 15.65 -25.77 25.27
C TYR A 107 16.31 -25.03 24.10
N SER A 108 16.13 -25.55 22.88
CA SER A 108 16.60 -24.94 21.63
C SER A 108 15.54 -24.03 21.02
N LYS A 109 15.99 -22.97 20.35
CA LYS A 109 15.16 -21.94 19.71
C LYS A 109 14.66 -22.43 18.35
N THR A 110 13.73 -23.38 18.33
CA THR A 110 12.90 -23.63 17.14
C THR A 110 11.71 -22.68 17.14
N ALA A 111 11.49 -22.06 15.98
CA ALA A 111 10.69 -20.86 15.78
C ALA A 111 9.28 -20.93 16.38
N MET A 112 8.94 -19.94 17.21
CA MET A 112 7.56 -19.57 17.48
C MET A 112 7.05 -18.80 16.26
N ALA A 113 6.44 -19.49 15.31
CA ALA A 113 5.61 -18.85 14.30
C ALA A 113 4.41 -18.22 15.00
N SER A 114 4.27 -16.89 14.84
CA SER A 114 3.09 -16.16 15.25
C SER A 114 1.86 -16.58 14.40
N PRO A 115 0.61 -16.42 14.87
CA PRO A 115 -0.59 -16.89 14.16
C PRO A 115 -0.94 -16.15 12.84
N THR A 116 0.02 -15.61 12.09
CA THR A 116 -0.20 -14.85 10.86
C THR A 116 0.57 -15.35 9.63
N GLU A 117 1.47 -16.34 9.73
CA GLU A 117 2.32 -16.72 8.59
C GLU A 117 1.58 -17.49 7.47
N GLU A 118 0.51 -18.23 7.76
CA GLU A 118 -0.17 -19.08 6.75
C GLU A 118 -0.94 -18.31 5.65
N GLY A 119 -1.13 -16.99 5.78
CA GLY A 119 -1.89 -16.18 4.80
C GLY A 119 -1.05 -15.24 3.92
N HIS A 120 0.25 -15.08 4.22
CA HIS A 120 1.11 -14.12 3.53
C HIS A 120 1.78 -14.71 2.28
N ASP A 121 2.10 -16.01 2.31
CA ASP A 121 2.91 -16.71 1.28
C ASP A 121 2.24 -16.80 -0.11
N HIS A 122 1.02 -16.29 -0.24
CA HIS A 122 0.25 -16.26 -1.49
C HIS A 122 -0.04 -14.86 -2.03
N GLN A 123 0.44 -13.78 -1.39
CA GLN A 123 0.16 -12.41 -1.86
C GLN A 123 1.00 -12.01 -3.09
N ILE A 124 2.18 -12.62 -3.26
CA ILE A 124 3.00 -12.51 -4.47
C ILE A 124 3.39 -13.91 -4.89
N LEU A 125 2.97 -14.31 -6.10
CA LEU A 125 3.41 -15.57 -6.69
C LEU A 125 4.72 -15.34 -7.42
N VAL A 126 5.73 -16.12 -7.09
CA VAL A 126 7.08 -16.02 -7.65
C VAL A 126 7.36 -17.25 -8.48
N GLN A 127 7.70 -17.06 -9.75
CA GLN A 127 8.05 -18.14 -10.67
C GLN A 127 9.35 -17.83 -11.39
N ARG A 128 10.24 -18.82 -11.49
CA ARG A 128 11.40 -18.78 -12.38
C ARG A 128 11.10 -19.64 -13.61
N LYS A 129 11.24 -19.07 -14.80
CA LYS A 129 11.10 -19.77 -16.08
C LYS A 129 12.36 -19.50 -16.89
N SER A 130 13.20 -20.51 -17.08
CA SER A 130 14.55 -20.33 -17.62
C SER A 130 15.31 -19.25 -16.84
N CYS A 131 15.67 -18.15 -17.51
CA CYS A 131 16.35 -16.99 -16.94
C CYS A 131 15.41 -15.83 -16.57
N ALA A 132 14.10 -15.99 -16.73
CA ALA A 132 13.12 -14.96 -16.43
C ALA A 132 12.48 -15.18 -15.04
N ARG A 133 12.36 -14.09 -14.27
CA ARG A 133 11.59 -14.02 -13.04
C ARG A 133 10.21 -13.43 -13.33
N LEU A 134 9.16 -14.22 -13.13
CA LEU A 134 7.76 -13.77 -13.17
C LEU A 134 7.25 -13.52 -11.75
N LEU A 135 6.78 -12.30 -11.51
CA LEU A 135 6.13 -11.87 -10.28
C LEU A 135 4.65 -11.61 -10.55
N THR A 136 3.76 -12.26 -9.81
CA THR A 136 2.32 -12.02 -9.92
C THR A 136 1.77 -11.47 -8.61
N LEU A 137 1.28 -10.22 -8.63
CA LEU A 137 0.55 -9.63 -7.51
C LEU A 137 -0.78 -10.36 -7.35
N ASN A 138 -1.04 -10.93 -6.18
CA ASN A 138 -2.10 -11.92 -5.98
C ASN A 138 -2.98 -11.61 -4.76
N ARG A 139 -3.54 -10.39 -4.73
CA ARG A 139 -4.65 -9.99 -3.87
C ARG A 139 -5.84 -9.52 -4.71
N PRO A 140 -6.39 -10.34 -5.63
CA PRO A 140 -7.39 -9.88 -6.61
C PRO A 140 -8.67 -9.30 -5.95
N LYS A 141 -9.05 -9.79 -4.76
CA LYS A 141 -10.19 -9.26 -3.99
C LYS A 141 -9.97 -7.83 -3.50
N GLN A 142 -8.72 -7.41 -3.28
CA GLN A 142 -8.31 -6.05 -2.90
C GLN A 142 -7.68 -5.30 -4.08
N LEU A 143 -7.92 -5.75 -5.32
CA LEU A 143 -7.36 -5.12 -6.52
C LEU A 143 -5.84 -5.03 -6.50
N ASN A 144 -5.20 -6.04 -5.90
CA ASN A 144 -3.75 -6.14 -5.75
C ASN A 144 -3.12 -4.94 -5.02
N ALA A 145 -3.87 -4.30 -4.10
CA ALA A 145 -3.32 -3.24 -3.26
C ALA A 145 -2.06 -3.71 -2.50
N LEU A 146 -1.00 -2.90 -2.50
CA LEU A 146 0.30 -3.27 -1.93
C LEU A 146 0.24 -3.21 -0.39
N SER A 147 0.34 -4.37 0.25
CA SER A 147 0.55 -4.47 1.70
C SER A 147 2.02 -4.27 2.06
N PHE A 148 2.31 -3.99 3.33
CA PHE A 148 3.69 -3.94 3.82
C PHE A 148 4.48 -5.22 3.51
N TYR A 149 3.82 -6.38 3.64
CA TYR A 149 4.42 -7.67 3.28
C TYR A 149 4.78 -7.72 1.79
N MET A 150 3.86 -7.32 0.91
CA MET A 150 4.13 -7.33 -0.54
C MET A 150 5.30 -6.43 -0.90
N VAL A 151 5.31 -5.19 -0.38
CA VAL A 151 6.39 -4.23 -0.63
C VAL A 151 7.74 -4.78 -0.15
N SER A 152 7.78 -5.31 1.08
CA SER A 152 9.01 -5.89 1.65
C SER A 152 9.48 -7.09 0.83
N ARG A 153 8.57 -7.98 0.43
CA ARG A 153 8.91 -9.16 -0.37
C ARG A 153 9.37 -8.81 -1.78
N LEU A 154 8.78 -7.80 -2.42
CA LEU A 154 9.29 -7.28 -3.70
C LEU A 154 10.69 -6.71 -3.52
N LEU A 155 10.94 -5.90 -2.49
CA LEU A 155 12.25 -5.32 -2.23
C LEU A 155 13.32 -6.41 -2.06
N GLU A 156 13.03 -7.46 -1.29
CA GLU A 156 13.91 -8.63 -1.16
C GLU A 156 14.19 -9.29 -2.51
N ILE A 157 13.16 -9.63 -3.27
CA ILE A 157 13.31 -10.32 -4.57
C ILE A 157 14.13 -9.48 -5.54
N PHE A 158 13.82 -8.19 -5.70
CA PHE A 158 14.57 -7.32 -6.59
C PHE A 158 16.04 -7.22 -6.15
N THR A 159 16.30 -7.11 -4.85
CA THR A 159 17.68 -7.04 -4.32
C THR A 159 18.44 -8.33 -4.60
N GLU A 160 17.85 -9.49 -4.32
CA GLU A 160 18.45 -10.81 -4.57
C GLU A 160 18.69 -11.06 -6.06
N ASP A 161 17.68 -10.77 -6.89
CA ASP A 161 17.72 -11.05 -8.32
C ASP A 161 18.68 -10.13 -9.06
N GLU A 162 19.02 -8.96 -8.53
CA GLU A 162 19.94 -8.04 -9.20
C GLU A 162 21.34 -8.63 -9.35
N GLY A 163 21.88 -9.21 -8.27
CA GLY A 163 23.19 -9.86 -8.26
C GLY A 163 23.20 -11.26 -8.88
N ASN A 164 22.03 -11.87 -9.11
CA ASN A 164 21.94 -13.25 -9.54
C ASN A 164 22.16 -13.42 -11.05
N SER A 165 23.30 -13.98 -11.48
CA SER A 165 23.64 -14.16 -12.90
C SER A 165 22.65 -15.04 -13.67
N ASP A 166 21.91 -15.89 -12.98
CA ASP A 166 20.89 -16.76 -13.56
C ASP A 166 19.62 -16.02 -13.99
N ILE A 167 19.35 -14.86 -13.39
CA ILE A 167 18.19 -14.04 -13.70
C ILE A 167 18.61 -12.95 -14.68
N LYS A 168 17.99 -12.93 -15.84
CA LYS A 168 18.29 -12.01 -16.94
C LYS A 168 17.19 -10.98 -17.17
N LEU A 169 15.95 -11.31 -16.81
CA LEU A 169 14.76 -10.48 -16.97
C LEU A 169 13.86 -10.65 -15.74
N VAL A 170 13.34 -9.54 -15.22
CA VAL A 170 12.26 -9.55 -14.22
C VAL A 170 11.01 -9.00 -14.88
N PHE A 171 9.86 -9.66 -14.76
CA PHE A 171 8.60 -9.12 -15.22
C PHE A 171 7.46 -9.37 -14.26
N MET A 172 6.52 -8.44 -14.23
CA MET A 172 5.46 -8.38 -13.22
C MET A 172 4.09 -8.21 -13.86
N LYS A 173 3.09 -8.89 -13.30
CA LYS A 173 1.67 -8.73 -13.65
C LYS A 173 0.79 -8.78 -12.41
N GLY A 174 -0.47 -8.35 -12.55
CA GLY A 174 -1.50 -8.55 -11.53
C GLY A 174 -2.40 -9.74 -11.85
N ASN A 175 -2.85 -10.46 -10.83
CA ASN A 175 -3.91 -11.45 -10.96
C ASN A 175 -5.29 -10.76 -10.93
N GLY A 176 -6.20 -11.16 -11.83
CA GLY A 176 -7.57 -10.63 -11.89
C GLY A 176 -7.68 -9.30 -12.65
N ARG A 177 -8.61 -8.44 -12.22
CA ARG A 177 -9.03 -7.23 -12.97
C ARG A 177 -8.14 -5.99 -12.81
N ALA A 178 -7.05 -6.09 -12.06
CA ALA A 178 -6.16 -4.98 -11.77
C ALA A 178 -4.72 -5.45 -11.84
N PHE A 179 -3.83 -4.59 -12.33
CA PHE A 179 -2.42 -4.74 -12.05
C PHE A 179 -2.20 -4.48 -10.56
N CYS A 180 -2.49 -3.25 -10.11
CA CYS A 180 -2.44 -2.82 -8.71
C CYS A 180 -3.17 -1.48 -8.54
N ALA A 181 -4.10 -1.40 -7.59
CA ALA A 181 -4.91 -0.21 -7.33
C ALA A 181 -4.35 0.75 -6.26
N GLY A 182 -3.08 0.61 -5.85
CA GLY A 182 -2.41 1.49 -4.90
C GLY A 182 -1.82 0.78 -3.69
N GLY A 183 -1.24 1.54 -2.76
CA GLY A 183 -0.86 1.02 -1.45
C GLY A 183 -2.07 0.74 -0.56
N ASP A 184 -1.93 -0.16 0.40
CA ASP A 184 -2.97 -0.46 1.41
C ASP A 184 -3.04 0.65 2.48
N VAL A 185 -3.31 1.88 2.04
CA VAL A 185 -3.28 3.10 2.87
C VAL A 185 -4.40 3.13 3.91
N ALA A 186 -5.44 2.30 3.77
CA ALA A 186 -6.48 2.15 4.79
C ALA A 186 -5.92 1.57 6.09
N SER A 187 -5.02 0.58 6.00
CA SER A 187 -4.31 0.04 7.17
C SER A 187 -3.40 1.10 7.79
N VAL A 188 -2.68 1.86 6.96
CA VAL A 188 -1.80 2.94 7.41
C VAL A 188 -2.58 4.04 8.16
N ALA A 189 -3.71 4.48 7.61
CA ALA A 189 -4.56 5.49 8.25
C ALA A 189 -5.12 5.01 9.59
N HIS A 190 -5.57 3.76 9.66
CA HIS A 190 -6.08 3.17 10.89
C HIS A 190 -5.03 3.12 12.02
N ASP A 191 -3.77 2.80 11.70
CA ASP A 191 -2.68 2.80 12.67
C ASP A 191 -2.25 4.22 13.07
N GLY A 192 -2.25 5.15 12.11
CA GLY A 192 -1.98 6.57 12.38
C GLY A 192 -3.02 7.21 13.31
N ILE A 193 -4.30 6.86 13.17
CA ILE A 193 -5.37 7.31 14.10
C ILE A 193 -5.10 6.84 15.54
N ARG A 194 -4.42 5.71 15.72
CA ARG A 194 -4.02 5.18 17.04
C ARG A 194 -2.71 5.79 17.58
N GLY A 195 -2.17 6.81 16.91
CA GLY A 195 -0.94 7.49 17.29
C GLY A 195 0.34 6.83 16.77
N ASN A 196 0.24 5.77 15.96
CA ASN A 196 1.38 4.98 15.49
C ASN A 196 1.85 5.40 14.10
N TRP A 197 2.05 6.70 13.87
CA TRP A 197 2.45 7.25 12.57
C TRP A 197 3.74 6.61 12.01
N ARG A 198 4.66 6.19 12.89
CA ARG A 198 5.91 5.50 12.53
C ARG A 198 5.69 4.18 11.79
N PHE A 199 4.62 3.45 12.07
CA PHE A 199 4.31 2.22 11.34
C PHE A 199 3.97 2.52 9.87
N GLY A 200 3.18 3.58 9.65
CA GLY A 200 2.94 4.13 8.31
C GLY A 200 4.22 4.62 7.65
N ALA A 201 5.07 5.36 8.38
CA ALA A 201 6.34 5.83 7.86
C ALA A 201 7.28 4.67 7.45
N LYS A 202 7.26 3.55 8.19
CA LYS A 202 8.00 2.33 7.82
C LYS A 202 7.50 1.72 6.52
N PHE A 203 6.18 1.75 6.27
CA PHE A 203 5.61 1.29 5.00
C PHE A 203 6.15 2.12 3.83
N PHE A 204 6.00 3.44 3.86
CA PHE A 204 6.47 4.32 2.79
C PHE A 204 7.99 4.29 2.63
N HIS A 205 8.73 4.15 3.73
CA HIS A 205 10.19 4.00 3.68
C HIS A 205 10.60 2.76 2.88
N THR A 206 9.98 1.61 3.14
CA THR A 206 10.25 0.38 2.37
C THR A 206 9.76 0.50 0.92
N GLU A 207 8.60 1.12 0.70
CA GLU A 207 8.05 1.33 -0.65
C GLU A 207 8.96 2.22 -1.50
N TYR A 208 9.43 3.33 -0.96
CA TYR A 208 10.29 4.25 -1.71
C TYR A 208 11.69 3.67 -1.94
N LYS A 209 12.20 2.81 -1.03
CA LYS A 209 13.40 1.99 -1.31
C LYS A 209 13.18 1.04 -2.49
N LEU A 210 12.03 0.37 -2.54
CA LEU A 210 11.65 -0.48 -3.68
C LEU A 210 11.56 0.35 -4.97
N ASN A 211 10.87 1.50 -4.95
CA ASN A 211 10.74 2.35 -6.13
C ASN A 211 12.11 2.84 -6.65
N TYR A 212 13.00 3.25 -5.74
CA TYR A 212 14.36 3.65 -6.09
C TYR A 212 15.17 2.50 -6.70
N LEU A 213 15.09 1.30 -6.10
CA LEU A 213 15.74 0.10 -6.62
C LEU A 213 15.25 -0.23 -8.03
N MET A 214 13.93 -0.20 -8.25
CA MET A 214 13.33 -0.41 -9.57
C MET A 214 13.76 0.66 -10.59
N ALA A 215 13.81 1.93 -10.20
CA ALA A 215 14.22 3.03 -11.09
C ALA A 215 15.71 3.01 -11.48
N THR A 216 16.53 2.29 -10.71
CA THR A 216 17.98 2.19 -10.89
C THR A 216 18.44 0.75 -11.07
N TYR A 217 17.55 -0.12 -11.54
CA TYR A 217 17.80 -1.56 -11.65
C TYR A 217 18.69 -1.87 -12.86
N SER A 218 19.70 -2.71 -12.66
CA SER A 218 20.67 -3.03 -13.73
C SER A 218 20.13 -3.97 -14.82
N LYS A 219 19.01 -4.66 -14.58
CA LYS A 219 18.41 -5.64 -15.50
C LYS A 219 17.11 -5.12 -16.12
N PRO A 220 16.73 -5.58 -17.33
CA PRO A 220 15.47 -5.20 -17.93
C PRO A 220 14.29 -5.62 -17.04
N GLN A 221 13.33 -4.72 -16.92
CA GLN A 221 12.08 -4.92 -16.20
C GLN A 221 10.90 -4.73 -17.14
N VAL A 222 9.94 -5.65 -17.10
CA VAL A 222 8.69 -5.55 -17.86
C VAL A 222 7.50 -5.56 -16.91
N SER A 223 6.68 -4.51 -16.94
CA SER A 223 5.41 -4.46 -16.21
C SER A 223 4.26 -4.62 -17.20
N ILE A 224 3.46 -5.68 -17.03
CA ILE A 224 2.25 -5.94 -17.82
C ILE A 224 1.06 -5.30 -17.10
N LEU A 225 0.67 -4.13 -17.56
CA LEU A 225 -0.29 -3.22 -16.94
C LEU A 225 -1.72 -3.46 -17.39
N ASN A 226 -2.20 -4.71 -17.27
CA ASN A 226 -3.58 -5.04 -17.65
C ASN A 226 -4.55 -4.74 -16.50
N GLY A 227 -5.47 -3.79 -16.70
CA GLY A 227 -6.44 -3.35 -15.70
C GLY A 227 -6.02 -2.08 -14.94
N ILE A 228 -6.54 -1.93 -13.72
CA ILE A 228 -6.29 -0.74 -12.88
C ILE A 228 -4.80 -0.65 -12.46
N VAL A 229 -4.22 0.54 -12.61
CA VAL A 229 -2.86 0.93 -12.18
C VAL A 229 -2.95 2.28 -11.45
N MET A 230 -2.90 2.30 -10.12
CA MET A 230 -3.04 3.56 -9.36
C MET A 230 -2.05 3.64 -8.21
N GLY A 231 -1.61 4.85 -7.84
CA GLY A 231 -0.75 5.12 -6.68
C GLY A 231 0.46 4.20 -6.59
N GLY A 232 0.59 3.44 -5.50
CA GLY A 232 1.62 2.40 -5.34
C GLY A 232 1.74 1.40 -6.50
N GLY A 233 0.67 1.15 -7.26
CA GLY A 233 0.72 0.37 -8.50
C GLY A 233 1.50 1.05 -9.63
N ALA A 234 1.42 2.38 -9.73
CA ALA A 234 2.31 3.16 -10.59
C ALA A 234 3.76 3.07 -10.10
N GLY A 235 3.99 3.19 -8.79
CA GLY A 235 5.31 3.03 -8.18
C GLY A 235 5.95 1.66 -8.42
N ALA A 236 5.14 0.59 -8.42
CA ALA A 236 5.57 -0.77 -8.72
C ALA A 236 5.66 -1.08 -10.23
N SER A 237 5.61 -0.07 -11.10
CA SER A 237 5.65 -0.31 -12.56
C SER A 237 6.34 0.76 -13.41
N ILE A 238 6.01 2.05 -13.23
CA ILE A 238 6.45 3.14 -14.11
C ILE A 238 7.97 3.31 -14.15
N HIS A 239 8.65 2.91 -13.07
CA HIS A 239 10.11 2.95 -12.99
C HIS A 239 10.80 1.87 -13.84
N GLY A 240 10.08 0.80 -14.20
CA GLY A 240 10.60 -0.26 -15.06
C GLY A 240 10.79 0.20 -16.51
N ARG A 241 11.75 -0.40 -17.21
CA ARG A 241 12.11 -0.02 -18.60
C ARG A 241 10.97 -0.21 -19.59
N PHE A 242 10.22 -1.31 -19.47
CA PHE A 242 9.12 -1.66 -20.35
C PHE A 242 7.81 -1.69 -19.57
N ARG A 243 6.88 -0.83 -19.99
CA ARG A 243 5.54 -0.67 -19.43
C ARG A 243 4.58 -1.02 -20.55
N VAL A 244 4.01 -2.22 -20.48
CA VAL A 244 3.13 -2.79 -21.51
C VAL A 244 1.69 -2.59 -21.07
N VAL A 245 0.96 -1.73 -21.77
CA VAL A 245 -0.44 -1.44 -21.50
C VAL A 245 -1.37 -2.18 -22.47
N THR A 246 -2.64 -2.24 -22.12
CA THR A 246 -3.70 -2.88 -22.90
C THR A 246 -4.90 -1.96 -23.01
N GLU A 247 -5.93 -2.39 -23.75
CA GLU A 247 -7.23 -1.73 -23.79
C GLU A 247 -7.95 -1.69 -22.43
N ASN A 248 -7.55 -2.53 -21.48
CA ASN A 248 -8.12 -2.57 -20.13
C ASN A 248 -7.38 -1.69 -19.13
N THR A 249 -6.23 -1.11 -19.50
CA THR A 249 -5.43 -0.29 -18.60
C THR A 249 -6.20 0.95 -18.18
N VAL A 250 -6.22 1.23 -16.88
CA VAL A 250 -6.73 2.48 -16.31
C VAL A 250 -5.72 3.00 -15.30
N PHE A 251 -4.96 4.01 -15.71
CA PHE A 251 -3.97 4.69 -14.88
C PHE A 251 -4.56 5.92 -14.19
N ALA A 252 -4.21 6.15 -12.93
CA ALA A 252 -4.46 7.43 -12.25
C ALA A 252 -3.56 7.61 -11.02
N MET A 253 -3.36 8.88 -10.63
CA MET A 253 -2.76 9.26 -9.35
C MET A 253 -3.80 10.03 -8.51
N PRO A 254 -4.75 9.33 -7.83
CA PRO A 254 -5.90 9.95 -7.17
C PRO A 254 -5.62 10.51 -5.77
N GLU A 255 -4.37 10.62 -5.35
CA GLU A 255 -3.95 10.87 -3.96
C GLU A 255 -4.43 12.22 -3.42
N THR A 256 -4.55 13.25 -4.26
CA THR A 256 -5.04 14.58 -3.84
C THR A 256 -6.48 14.54 -3.34
N ALA A 257 -7.29 13.60 -3.85
CA ALA A 257 -8.65 13.36 -3.37
C ALA A 257 -8.70 12.59 -2.04
N LEU A 258 -7.60 11.91 -1.67
CA LEU A 258 -7.45 11.17 -0.41
C LEU A 258 -6.81 12.02 0.72
N GLY A 259 -6.39 13.26 0.44
CA GLY A 259 -5.62 14.05 1.41
C GLY A 259 -4.14 13.63 1.51
N LEU A 260 -3.64 12.92 0.50
CA LEU A 260 -2.23 12.63 0.26
C LEU A 260 -1.77 13.41 -1.00
N PHE A 261 -0.59 13.15 -1.53
CA PHE A 261 -0.09 13.71 -2.78
C PHE A 261 0.39 12.57 -3.69
N PRO A 262 0.41 12.71 -5.02
CA PRO A 262 1.02 11.74 -5.89
C PRO A 262 2.48 11.52 -5.52
N ASP A 263 2.77 10.34 -4.99
CA ASP A 263 4.05 9.94 -4.40
C ASP A 263 4.72 8.86 -5.25
N VAL A 264 5.50 7.97 -4.64
CA VAL A 264 6.20 6.84 -5.29
C VAL A 264 7.05 7.25 -6.51
N GLY A 265 7.60 8.46 -6.48
CA GLY A 265 8.39 9.08 -7.55
C GLY A 265 7.56 9.78 -8.61
N ALA A 266 6.27 10.05 -8.40
CA ALA A 266 5.43 10.79 -9.34
C ALA A 266 5.95 12.21 -9.60
N SER A 267 6.60 12.83 -8.61
CA SER A 267 7.32 14.09 -8.82
C SER A 267 8.46 13.98 -9.83
N TYR A 268 9.05 12.79 -9.99
CA TYR A 268 10.05 12.51 -11.01
C TYR A 268 9.40 12.18 -12.35
N PHE A 269 8.45 11.23 -12.39
CA PHE A 269 7.98 10.73 -13.67
C PHE A 269 6.92 11.60 -14.35
N LEU A 270 6.01 12.21 -13.59
CA LEU A 270 5.01 13.11 -14.17
C LEU A 270 5.64 14.41 -14.64
N SER A 271 6.67 14.90 -13.94
CA SER A 271 7.33 16.17 -14.27
C SER A 271 8.11 16.15 -15.60
N ARG A 272 8.33 14.95 -16.14
CA ARG A 272 9.04 14.70 -17.41
C ARG A 272 8.09 14.47 -18.59
N LEU A 273 6.78 14.44 -18.35
CA LEU A 273 5.78 14.41 -19.43
C LEU A 273 5.77 15.76 -20.16
N ASP A 274 5.30 15.74 -21.40
CA ASP A 274 5.27 16.93 -22.25
C ASP A 274 4.50 18.09 -21.61
N GLY A 275 5.10 19.28 -21.71
CA GLY A 275 4.52 20.52 -21.20
C GLY A 275 4.15 20.45 -19.72
N PHE A 276 2.87 20.68 -19.42
CA PHE A 276 2.28 20.65 -18.07
C PHE A 276 1.27 19.50 -17.89
N PHE A 277 1.38 18.45 -18.69
CA PHE A 277 0.48 17.30 -18.63
C PHE A 277 0.62 16.54 -17.30
N GLY A 278 1.83 16.44 -16.75
CA GLY A 278 2.09 15.86 -15.44
C GLY A 278 1.37 16.56 -14.30
N GLU A 279 1.37 17.91 -14.29
CA GLU A 279 0.65 18.73 -13.32
C GLU A 279 -0.86 18.45 -13.41
N TYR A 280 -1.41 18.40 -14.62
CA TYR A 280 -2.82 18.07 -14.83
C TYR A 280 -3.16 16.69 -14.26
N VAL A 281 -2.41 15.65 -14.66
CA VAL A 281 -2.66 14.27 -14.23
C VAL A 281 -2.60 14.13 -12.71
N GLY A 282 -1.54 14.65 -12.07
CA GLY A 282 -1.34 14.47 -10.63
C GLY A 282 -2.22 15.36 -9.76
N LEU A 283 -2.53 16.60 -10.17
CA LEU A 283 -3.43 17.46 -9.38
C LEU A 283 -4.88 16.98 -9.44
N THR A 284 -5.33 16.54 -10.61
CA THR A 284 -6.73 16.17 -10.84
C THR A 284 -7.02 14.71 -10.56
N GLY A 285 -6.00 13.85 -10.49
CA GLY A 285 -6.19 12.40 -10.46
C GLY A 285 -6.90 11.87 -11.71
N ALA A 286 -6.68 12.51 -12.86
CA ALA A 286 -7.28 12.13 -14.13
C ALA A 286 -6.98 10.65 -14.45
N ARG A 287 -8.00 9.99 -15.01
CA ARG A 287 -7.86 8.61 -15.49
C ARG A 287 -7.37 8.64 -16.92
N LEU A 288 -6.30 7.90 -17.18
CA LEU A 288 -5.75 7.68 -18.52
C LEU A 288 -5.97 6.23 -18.91
N ASP A 289 -6.43 5.98 -20.13
CA ASP A 289 -6.44 4.63 -20.67
C ASP A 289 -5.08 4.21 -21.27
N GLY A 290 -4.96 2.97 -21.73
CA GLY A 290 -3.70 2.47 -22.30
C GLY A 290 -3.22 3.24 -23.53
N ALA A 291 -4.14 3.75 -24.37
CA ALA A 291 -3.76 4.54 -25.54
C ALA A 291 -3.21 5.90 -25.12
N GLU A 292 -3.84 6.54 -24.14
CA GLU A 292 -3.39 7.82 -23.57
C GLU A 292 -2.05 7.69 -22.84
N MET A 293 -1.85 6.60 -22.09
CA MET A 293 -0.55 6.32 -21.47
C MET A 293 0.56 6.16 -22.49
N LEU A 294 0.30 5.47 -23.61
CA LEU A 294 1.27 5.33 -24.70
C LEU A 294 1.58 6.69 -25.34
N ALA A 295 0.53 7.47 -25.64
CA ALA A 295 0.67 8.76 -26.30
C ALA A 295 1.47 9.77 -25.47
N CYS A 296 1.29 9.80 -24.14
CA CYS A 296 2.01 10.72 -23.26
C CYS A 296 3.37 10.19 -22.76
N GLY A 297 3.78 8.97 -23.12
CA GLY A 297 5.07 8.37 -22.73
C GLY A 297 5.08 7.61 -21.39
N LEU A 298 3.97 7.60 -20.65
CA LEU A 298 3.84 6.78 -19.43
C LEU A 298 3.90 5.28 -19.73
N ALA A 299 3.50 4.85 -20.92
CA ALA A 299 3.67 3.48 -21.39
C ALA A 299 4.68 3.41 -22.55
N SER A 300 5.33 2.26 -22.68
CA SER A 300 6.30 2.03 -23.75
C SER A 300 5.71 1.27 -24.95
N HIS A 301 4.74 0.39 -24.69
CA HIS A 301 4.16 -0.49 -25.70
C HIS A 301 2.69 -0.72 -25.38
N PHE A 302 1.88 -0.90 -26.41
CA PHE A 302 0.49 -1.34 -26.29
C PHE A 302 0.35 -2.74 -26.88
N VAL A 303 -0.14 -3.69 -26.09
CA VAL A 303 -0.37 -5.07 -26.50
C VAL A 303 -1.83 -5.42 -26.16
N PRO A 304 -2.67 -5.82 -27.13
CA PRO A 304 -4.03 -6.25 -26.85
C PRO A 304 -4.08 -7.36 -25.80
N SER A 305 -5.05 -7.31 -24.89
CA SER A 305 -5.13 -8.27 -23.78
C SER A 305 -5.21 -9.73 -24.24
N SER A 306 -5.78 -9.98 -25.42
CA SER A 306 -5.87 -11.30 -26.07
C SER A 306 -4.51 -11.91 -26.46
N LYS A 307 -3.46 -11.09 -26.60
CA LYS A 307 -2.10 -11.52 -26.95
C LYS A 307 -1.17 -11.69 -25.74
N LEU A 308 -1.62 -11.32 -24.53
CA LEU A 308 -0.76 -11.31 -23.34
C LEU A 308 -0.22 -12.70 -22.99
N SER A 309 -1.01 -13.77 -23.12
CA SER A 309 -0.52 -15.12 -22.85
C SER A 309 0.67 -15.49 -23.75
N LEU A 310 0.62 -15.11 -25.03
CA LEU A 310 1.70 -15.37 -25.99
C LEU A 310 2.94 -14.51 -25.72
N LEU A 311 2.73 -13.26 -25.28
CA LEU A 311 3.81 -12.39 -24.84
C LEU A 311 4.51 -12.98 -23.61
N GLU A 312 3.75 -13.38 -22.59
CA GLU A 312 4.28 -13.97 -21.36
C GLU A 312 5.11 -15.24 -21.65
N GLU A 313 4.59 -16.14 -22.50
CA GLU A 313 5.32 -17.35 -22.92
C GLU A 313 6.64 -17.03 -23.63
N SER A 314 6.69 -15.92 -24.38
CA SER A 314 7.91 -15.48 -25.07
C SER A 314 8.90 -14.84 -24.11
N LEU A 315 8.44 -14.01 -23.16
CA LEU A 315 9.27 -13.43 -22.12
C LEU A 315 9.87 -14.51 -21.20
N CYS A 316 9.14 -15.59 -20.94
CA CYS A 316 9.64 -16.75 -20.17
C CYS A 316 10.81 -17.49 -20.83
N LYS A 317 11.08 -17.25 -22.13
CA LYS A 317 12.15 -17.89 -22.91
C LYS A 317 13.36 -16.97 -23.11
N VAL A 318 13.36 -15.78 -22.50
CA VAL A 318 14.48 -14.84 -22.60
C VAL A 318 15.70 -15.38 -21.86
N GLU A 319 16.85 -15.33 -22.53
CA GLU A 319 18.15 -15.79 -22.00
C GLU A 319 19.20 -14.66 -21.92
N THR A 320 18.82 -13.42 -22.25
CA THR A 320 19.70 -12.25 -22.28
C THR A 320 19.15 -11.10 -21.44
N SER A 321 20.04 -10.27 -20.90
CA SER A 321 19.69 -9.01 -20.24
C SER A 321 19.73 -7.81 -21.20
N ASP A 322 19.95 -8.03 -22.49
CA ASP A 322 19.90 -6.96 -23.50
C ASP A 322 18.47 -6.42 -23.65
N PRO A 323 18.22 -5.13 -23.32
CA PRO A 323 16.91 -4.54 -23.48
C PRO A 323 16.42 -4.53 -24.94
N THR A 324 17.32 -4.49 -25.93
CA THR A 324 16.93 -4.48 -27.35
C THR A 324 16.23 -5.77 -27.73
N ALA A 325 16.77 -6.91 -27.30
CA ALA A 325 16.15 -8.22 -27.49
C ALA A 325 14.78 -8.33 -26.79
N VAL A 326 14.66 -7.79 -25.57
CA VAL A 326 13.39 -7.76 -24.83
C VAL A 326 12.35 -6.89 -25.55
N SER A 327 12.76 -5.71 -26.04
CA SER A 327 11.89 -4.82 -26.82
C SER A 327 11.37 -5.52 -28.08
N ALA A 328 12.25 -6.16 -28.85
CA ALA A 328 11.87 -6.88 -30.07
C ALA A 328 10.84 -8.00 -29.83
N ILE A 329 10.89 -8.65 -28.67
CA ILE A 329 9.87 -9.63 -28.26
C ILE A 329 8.52 -8.94 -28.01
N ILE A 330 8.50 -7.81 -27.31
CA ILE A 330 7.27 -7.07 -27.02
C ILE A 330 6.69 -6.48 -28.32
N ASP A 331 7.53 -5.94 -29.19
CA ASP A 331 7.14 -5.35 -30.49
C ASP A 331 6.41 -6.36 -31.38
N LYS A 332 6.79 -7.64 -31.36
CA LYS A 332 6.10 -8.71 -32.10
C LYS A 332 4.61 -8.82 -31.76
N TYR A 333 4.22 -8.47 -30.54
CA TYR A 333 2.84 -8.54 -30.06
C TYR A 333 2.17 -7.17 -29.98
N SER A 334 2.93 -6.10 -30.19
CA SER A 334 2.46 -4.73 -30.04
C SER A 334 1.59 -4.29 -31.21
N GLU A 335 0.65 -3.40 -30.93
CA GLU A 335 -0.21 -2.75 -31.90
C GLU A 335 -0.28 -1.26 -31.62
N GLN A 336 -0.60 -0.46 -32.64
CA GLN A 336 -0.86 0.96 -32.44
C GLN A 336 -2.33 1.16 -32.06
N PRO A 337 -2.62 1.64 -30.84
CA PRO A 337 -3.99 1.90 -30.43
C PRO A 337 -4.50 3.21 -31.04
N PHE A 338 -5.82 3.33 -31.18
CA PHE A 338 -6.45 4.59 -31.55
C PHE A 338 -6.69 5.45 -30.31
N LEU A 339 -6.30 6.71 -30.35
CA LEU A 339 -6.74 7.70 -29.37
C LEU A 339 -8.21 8.05 -29.64
N LYS A 340 -9.00 8.12 -28.57
CA LYS A 340 -10.40 8.54 -28.65
C LYS A 340 -10.49 10.03 -28.99
N GLU A 341 -11.52 10.41 -29.75
CA GLU A 341 -11.74 11.82 -30.13
C GLU A 341 -11.83 12.75 -28.91
N ASP A 342 -12.41 12.26 -27.81
CA ASP A 342 -12.56 12.99 -26.55
C ASP A 342 -11.40 12.76 -25.57
N SER A 343 -10.27 12.20 -26.03
CA SER A 343 -9.08 11.98 -25.21
C SER A 343 -8.58 13.28 -24.58
N VAL A 344 -8.11 13.18 -23.34
CA VAL A 344 -7.50 14.34 -22.64
C VAL A 344 -6.20 14.77 -23.30
N TYR A 345 -5.55 13.87 -24.05
CA TYR A 345 -4.30 14.17 -24.76
C TYR A 345 -4.50 15.21 -25.87
N HIS A 346 -5.69 15.25 -26.49
CA HIS A 346 -6.05 16.28 -27.48
C HIS A 346 -6.25 17.68 -26.90
N ARG A 347 -6.22 17.83 -25.56
CA ARG A 347 -6.43 19.10 -24.86
C ARG A 347 -5.12 19.74 -24.38
N MET A 348 -3.99 19.31 -24.93
CA MET A 348 -2.65 19.73 -24.52
C MET A 348 -2.47 21.26 -24.51
N ASP A 349 -3.04 21.99 -25.48
CA ASP A 349 -2.95 23.45 -25.53
C ASP A 349 -3.61 24.12 -24.32
N VAL A 350 -4.82 23.67 -23.96
CA VAL A 350 -5.54 24.17 -22.78
C VAL A 350 -4.80 23.77 -21.50
N ILE A 351 -4.30 22.54 -21.43
CA ILE A 351 -3.52 22.04 -20.30
C ILE A 351 -2.26 22.91 -20.10
N ASN A 352 -1.48 23.12 -21.15
CA ASN A 352 -0.27 23.94 -21.09
C ASN A 352 -0.56 25.39 -20.73
N LYS A 353 -1.64 25.97 -21.26
CA LYS A 353 -2.08 27.33 -20.92
C LYS A 353 -2.47 27.47 -19.45
N CYS A 354 -3.22 26.51 -18.90
CA CYS A 354 -3.81 26.64 -17.57
C CYS A 354 -2.90 26.09 -16.45
N PHE A 355 -2.24 24.96 -16.65
CA PHE A 355 -1.41 24.30 -15.63
C PHE A 355 0.02 24.86 -15.54
N SER A 356 0.40 25.77 -16.44
CA SER A 356 1.66 26.53 -16.36
C SER A 356 1.66 27.63 -15.29
N ARG A 357 0.51 27.98 -14.71
CA ARG A 357 0.34 29.07 -13.74
C ARG A 357 1.01 28.78 -12.41
N LYS A 358 1.52 29.80 -11.70
CA LYS A 358 2.43 29.59 -10.55
C LYS A 358 1.74 28.94 -9.35
N THR A 359 0.48 29.22 -9.12
CA THR A 359 -0.27 28.70 -7.95
C THR A 359 -1.52 27.94 -8.38
N VAL A 360 -2.06 27.11 -7.48
CA VAL A 360 -3.30 26.35 -7.73
C VAL A 360 -4.47 27.30 -7.97
N GLU A 361 -4.51 28.42 -7.25
CA GLU A 361 -5.48 29.49 -7.42
C GLU A 361 -5.44 30.10 -8.82
N GLU A 362 -4.24 30.39 -9.33
CA GLU A 362 -4.07 30.90 -10.70
C GLU A 362 -4.44 29.84 -11.75
N ILE A 363 -4.17 28.55 -11.50
CA ILE A 363 -4.61 27.45 -12.37
C ILE A 363 -6.14 27.43 -12.46
N LEU A 364 -6.83 27.47 -11.31
CA LEU A 364 -8.30 27.51 -11.25
C LEU A 364 -8.87 28.74 -11.97
N SER A 365 -8.30 29.93 -11.72
CA SER A 365 -8.71 31.15 -12.42
C SER A 365 -8.52 31.05 -13.93
N SER A 366 -7.40 30.48 -14.38
CA SER A 366 -7.13 30.25 -15.81
C SER A 366 -8.14 29.27 -16.44
N LEU A 367 -8.52 28.21 -15.72
CA LEU A 367 -9.54 27.26 -16.18
C LEU A 367 -10.94 27.90 -16.23
N ASP A 368 -11.32 28.71 -15.23
CA ASP A 368 -12.60 29.41 -15.20
C ASP A 368 -12.73 30.41 -16.38
N MET A 369 -11.63 31.10 -16.75
CA MET A 369 -11.58 31.95 -17.94
C MET A 369 -11.72 31.14 -19.24
N GLU A 370 -11.04 29.99 -19.34
CA GLU A 370 -11.14 29.12 -20.50
C GLU A 370 -12.56 28.54 -20.66
N ALA A 371 -13.20 28.14 -19.55
CA ALA A 371 -14.57 27.62 -19.55
C ALA A 371 -15.60 28.65 -20.04
N THR A 372 -15.30 29.95 -19.94
CA THR A 372 -16.14 31.02 -20.50
C THR A 372 -15.98 31.14 -22.02
N SER A 373 -14.78 30.85 -22.53
CA SER A 373 -14.45 30.98 -23.96
C SER A 373 -14.72 29.71 -24.76
N ASN A 374 -14.67 28.54 -24.11
CA ASN A 374 -14.85 27.23 -24.71
C ASN A 374 -15.82 26.39 -23.87
N ALA A 375 -16.91 25.93 -24.48
CA ALA A 375 -17.96 25.13 -23.82
C ALA A 375 -17.57 23.64 -23.68
N ASP A 376 -16.31 23.33 -23.39
CA ASP A 376 -15.87 21.96 -23.17
C ASP A 376 -16.21 21.49 -21.74
N LYS A 377 -17.06 20.47 -21.65
CA LYS A 377 -17.47 19.82 -20.40
C LYS A 377 -16.28 19.31 -19.59
N TRP A 378 -15.18 18.94 -20.24
CA TRP A 378 -13.95 18.51 -19.57
C TRP A 378 -13.37 19.61 -18.66
N ILE A 379 -13.39 20.88 -19.08
CA ILE A 379 -12.85 22.00 -18.28
C ILE A 379 -13.66 22.16 -16.99
N SER A 380 -15.00 22.21 -17.13
CA SER A 380 -15.91 22.29 -15.99
C SER A 380 -15.74 21.12 -15.02
N THR A 381 -15.55 19.90 -15.55
CA THR A 381 -15.29 18.70 -14.74
C THR A 381 -13.96 18.81 -13.99
N THR A 382 -12.90 19.30 -14.67
CA THR A 382 -11.57 19.50 -14.10
C THR A 382 -11.60 20.50 -12.94
N ILE A 383 -12.28 21.64 -13.12
CA ILE A 383 -12.47 22.65 -12.06
C ILE A 383 -13.17 22.04 -10.85
N GLN A 384 -14.25 21.27 -11.07
CA GLN A 384 -14.97 20.62 -9.97
C GLN A 384 -14.12 19.60 -9.22
N THR A 385 -13.27 18.84 -9.94
CA THR A 385 -12.36 17.88 -9.33
C THR A 385 -11.33 18.58 -8.44
N LEU A 386 -10.68 19.63 -8.94
CA LEU A 386 -9.73 20.42 -8.16
C LEU A 386 -10.40 21.04 -6.91
N LYS A 387 -11.61 21.60 -7.05
CA LYS A 387 -12.36 22.17 -5.90
C LYS A 387 -12.77 21.13 -4.84
N LYS A 388 -12.82 19.84 -5.19
CA LYS A 388 -13.16 18.74 -4.26
C LYS A 388 -11.95 18.10 -3.60
N ALA A 389 -10.75 18.26 -4.15
CA ALA A 389 -9.52 17.71 -3.58
C ALA A 389 -9.07 18.49 -2.33
N SER A 390 -8.15 17.92 -1.55
CA SER A 390 -7.57 18.61 -0.39
C SER A 390 -6.77 19.84 -0.86
N PRO A 391 -7.06 21.05 -0.34
CA PRO A 391 -6.29 22.24 -0.66
C PRO A 391 -4.80 22.09 -0.34
N THR A 392 -4.49 21.45 0.80
CA THR A 392 -3.12 21.17 1.25
C THR A 392 -2.39 20.27 0.26
N SER A 393 -3.03 19.15 -0.13
CA SER A 393 -2.48 18.19 -1.09
C SER A 393 -2.18 18.80 -2.45
N LEU A 394 -3.07 19.66 -2.96
CA LEU A 394 -2.89 20.32 -4.25
C LEU A 394 -1.66 21.24 -4.23
N LYS A 395 -1.48 22.05 -3.17
CA LYS A 395 -0.33 22.95 -3.06
C LYS A 395 0.98 22.21 -2.87
N ILE A 396 0.99 21.18 -2.02
CA ILE A 396 2.15 20.29 -1.84
C ILE A 396 2.57 19.70 -3.19
N PHE A 397 1.63 19.09 -3.92
CA PHE A 397 1.98 18.41 -5.16
C PHE A 397 2.44 19.38 -6.26
N LEU A 398 1.79 20.54 -6.41
CA LEU A 398 2.19 21.53 -7.42
C LEU A 398 3.64 22.00 -7.21
N ARG A 399 4.05 22.22 -5.96
CA ARG A 399 5.45 22.54 -5.66
C ARG A 399 6.36 21.35 -5.95
N LEU A 400 6.00 20.18 -5.43
CA LEU A 400 6.79 18.96 -5.51
C LEU A 400 7.10 18.56 -6.96
N ILE A 401 6.10 18.55 -7.86
CA ILE A 401 6.30 18.18 -9.26
C ILE A 401 7.21 19.17 -10.00
N ARG A 402 7.15 20.47 -9.64
CA ARG A 402 7.97 21.51 -10.26
C ARG A 402 9.42 21.45 -9.82
N GLU A 403 9.66 21.24 -8.53
CA GLU A 403 11.01 20.97 -8.02
C GLU A 403 11.55 19.65 -8.62
N GLY A 404 10.70 18.63 -8.74
CA GLY A 404 11.03 17.32 -9.33
C GLY A 404 11.49 17.34 -10.79
N ARG A 405 11.20 18.42 -11.55
CA ARG A 405 11.73 18.63 -12.91
C ARG A 405 13.26 18.73 -12.92
N LEU A 406 13.85 19.25 -11.86
CA LEU A 406 15.30 19.51 -11.76
C LEU A 406 16.04 18.46 -10.92
N LEU A 407 15.32 17.54 -10.29
CA LEU A 407 15.86 16.54 -9.36
C LEU A 407 15.98 15.16 -10.00
N GLY A 408 16.93 14.37 -9.50
CA GLY A 408 17.00 12.93 -9.79
C GLY A 408 15.98 12.14 -8.96
N ILE A 409 15.66 10.91 -9.40
CA ILE A 409 14.65 10.06 -8.75
C ILE A 409 14.89 9.86 -7.24
N GLY A 410 16.14 9.69 -6.82
CA GLY A 410 16.47 9.53 -5.39
C GLY A 410 16.16 10.78 -4.56
N GLN A 411 16.45 11.97 -5.10
CA GLN A 411 16.14 13.24 -4.44
C GLN A 411 14.63 13.48 -4.37
N CYS A 412 13.90 13.17 -5.45
CA CYS A 412 12.44 13.17 -5.46
C CYS A 412 11.87 12.29 -4.34
N LEU A 413 12.28 11.02 -4.25
CA LEU A 413 11.79 10.08 -3.24
C LEU A 413 12.13 10.50 -1.80
N ILE A 414 13.29 11.13 -1.57
CA ILE A 414 13.65 11.69 -0.25
C ILE A 414 12.71 12.86 0.12
N CYS A 415 12.44 13.76 -0.82
CA CYS A 415 11.48 14.85 -0.58
C CYS A 415 10.07 14.30 -0.32
N GLU A 416 9.60 13.36 -1.13
CA GLU A 416 8.32 12.68 -0.94
C GLU A 416 8.25 11.99 0.44
N TYR A 417 9.33 11.34 0.89
CA TYR A 417 9.39 10.70 2.20
C TYR A 417 9.18 11.65 3.36
N ARG A 418 9.80 12.84 3.30
CA ARG A 418 9.63 13.86 4.34
C ARG A 418 8.19 14.37 4.37
N ILE A 419 7.61 14.65 3.20
CA ILE A 419 6.23 15.11 3.07
C ILE A 419 5.26 14.08 3.64
N VAL A 420 5.38 12.80 3.27
CA VAL A 420 4.48 11.76 3.78
C VAL A 420 4.62 11.57 5.28
N CYS A 421 5.83 11.68 5.85
CA CYS A 421 6.01 11.63 7.30
C CYS A 421 5.29 12.77 8.02
N HIS A 422 5.36 14.00 7.49
CA HIS A 422 4.60 15.14 8.05
C HIS A 422 3.09 14.95 7.93
N ILE A 423 2.61 14.40 6.82
CA ILE A 423 1.18 14.05 6.64
C ILE A 423 0.74 13.00 7.66
N LEU A 424 1.54 11.94 7.87
CA LEU A 424 1.22 10.87 8.82
C LEU A 424 1.25 11.33 10.29
N ARG A 425 2.08 12.32 10.62
CA ARG A 425 2.07 12.97 11.95
C ARG A 425 0.79 13.77 12.19
N GLY A 426 0.20 14.31 11.12
CA GLY A 426 -1.06 15.05 11.18
C GLY A 426 -0.98 16.35 11.99
N HIS A 427 0.22 16.92 12.15
CA HIS A 427 0.44 18.16 12.91
C HIS A 427 -0.14 19.39 12.20
N TYR A 428 0.07 19.48 10.88
CA TYR A 428 -0.38 20.62 10.07
C TYR A 428 -1.80 20.42 9.52
N SER A 429 -2.11 19.21 9.04
CA SER A 429 -3.44 18.86 8.53
C SER A 429 -3.77 17.40 8.84
N LYS A 430 -5.06 17.10 9.00
CA LYS A 430 -5.60 15.74 9.16
C LYS A 430 -6.29 15.23 7.89
N ASP A 431 -6.05 15.89 6.75
CA ASP A 431 -6.73 15.58 5.49
C ASP A 431 -6.53 14.12 5.07
N PHE A 432 -5.34 13.53 5.22
CA PHE A 432 -5.12 12.11 4.91
C PHE A 432 -6.08 11.18 5.65
N PHE A 433 -6.25 11.38 6.96
CA PHE A 433 -7.15 10.55 7.77
C PHE A 433 -8.61 10.76 7.39
N GLU A 434 -9.01 12.00 7.10
CA GLU A 434 -10.36 12.34 6.67
C GLU A 434 -10.67 11.80 5.27
N GLY A 435 -9.72 11.88 4.34
CA GLY A 435 -9.87 11.34 3.00
C GLY A 435 -9.93 9.82 3.00
N CYS A 436 -9.08 9.15 3.79
CA CYS A 436 -9.19 7.70 4.01
C CYS A 436 -10.54 7.31 4.62
N ARG A 437 -11.04 8.06 5.61
CA ARG A 437 -12.39 7.85 6.16
C ARG A 437 -13.45 7.96 5.05
N ALA A 438 -13.49 9.08 4.33
CA ALA A 438 -14.52 9.38 3.35
C ALA A 438 -14.52 8.44 2.14
N ILE A 439 -13.35 8.00 1.66
CA ILE A 439 -13.22 7.25 0.40
C ILE A 439 -13.13 5.75 0.62
N LEU A 440 -12.39 5.29 1.64
CA LEU A 440 -12.03 3.87 1.81
C LEU A 440 -12.85 3.18 2.90
N ILE A 441 -13.12 3.87 4.01
CA ILE A 441 -13.77 3.31 5.20
C ILE A 441 -15.30 3.49 5.11
N ASP A 442 -15.77 4.73 5.22
CA ASP A 442 -17.20 5.07 5.26
C ASP A 442 -17.79 5.13 3.83
N LYS A 443 -16.95 5.42 2.83
CA LYS A 443 -17.31 5.50 1.41
C LYS A 443 -18.42 6.52 1.09
N ASP A 444 -18.53 7.58 1.90
CA ASP A 444 -19.47 8.68 1.68
C ASP A 444 -19.03 9.64 0.55
N ARG A 445 -17.74 9.59 0.15
CA ARG A 445 -17.13 10.46 -0.87
C ARG A 445 -17.31 11.96 -0.58
N ASN A 446 -17.37 12.34 0.69
CA ASN A 446 -17.63 13.71 1.14
C ASN A 446 -16.63 14.14 2.24
N PRO A 447 -15.33 14.17 1.92
CA PRO A 447 -14.30 14.55 2.89
C PRO A 447 -14.47 16.00 3.36
N LYS A 448 -14.17 16.23 4.64
CA LYS A 448 -14.24 17.53 5.31
C LYS A 448 -12.83 18.07 5.58
N TRP A 449 -12.23 18.62 4.53
CA TRP A 449 -10.86 19.14 4.57
C TRP A 449 -10.66 20.24 5.61
N LYS A 450 -9.50 20.20 6.25
CA LYS A 450 -9.01 21.22 7.19
C LYS A 450 -7.53 21.47 6.90
N PRO A 451 -7.19 22.63 6.31
CA PRO A 451 -8.06 23.74 5.88
C PRO A 451 -9.02 23.38 4.72
N SER A 452 -10.13 24.13 4.61
CA SER A 452 -11.20 23.83 3.63
C SER A 452 -11.11 24.63 2.33
N LYS A 453 -10.22 25.62 2.28
CA LYS A 453 -9.99 26.46 1.10
C LYS A 453 -8.51 26.65 0.81
N LEU A 454 -8.16 26.95 -0.44
CA LEU A 454 -6.78 27.15 -0.88
C LEU A 454 -6.12 28.36 -0.21
N GLU A 455 -6.88 29.44 0.00
CA GLU A 455 -6.36 30.69 0.57
C GLU A 455 -5.96 30.55 2.05
N GLN A 456 -6.39 29.46 2.70
CA GLN A 456 -6.06 29.14 4.09
C GLN A 456 -4.77 28.34 4.23
N VAL A 457 -4.18 27.87 3.13
CA VAL A 457 -2.89 27.18 3.12
C VAL A 457 -1.84 28.20 2.68
N SER A 458 -1.01 28.66 3.61
CA SER A 458 0.09 29.58 3.31
C SER A 458 1.30 28.86 2.71
N ASP A 459 2.19 29.59 2.04
CA ASP A 459 3.44 29.02 1.53
C ASP A 459 4.32 28.48 2.67
N SER A 460 4.31 29.13 3.84
CA SER A 460 5.00 28.64 5.05
C SER A 460 4.42 27.33 5.59
N ASP A 461 3.11 27.11 5.45
CA ASP A 461 2.50 25.82 5.80
C ASP A 461 3.03 24.73 4.87
N VAL A 462 3.15 25.03 3.57
CA VAL A 462 3.71 24.10 2.57
C VAL A 462 5.19 23.85 2.84
N ASP A 463 5.99 24.88 3.11
CA ASP A 463 7.43 24.76 3.45
C ASP A 463 7.67 23.75 4.58
N SER A 464 6.78 23.75 5.57
CA SER A 464 6.87 22.88 6.73
C SER A 464 6.83 21.39 6.35
N TYR A 465 6.11 21.00 5.29
CA TYR A 465 6.07 19.62 4.79
C TYR A 465 7.35 19.16 4.10
N PHE A 466 8.19 20.07 3.61
CA PHE A 466 9.44 19.74 2.91
C PHE A 466 10.65 19.68 3.87
N SER A 467 10.46 20.17 5.09
CA SER A 467 11.47 20.15 6.15
C SER A 467 11.76 18.73 6.65
N LYS A 468 12.94 18.54 7.25
CA LYS A 468 13.23 17.30 7.98
C LYS A 468 12.29 17.16 9.18
N VAL A 469 11.98 15.92 9.54
CA VAL A 469 11.15 15.65 10.72
C VAL A 469 12.02 15.75 11.98
N GLU A 470 11.64 16.62 12.89
CA GLU A 470 12.25 16.74 14.22
C GLU A 470 11.54 15.77 15.18
N ASP A 471 12.06 14.54 15.29
CA ASP A 471 11.55 13.51 16.18
C ASP A 471 12.63 12.48 16.53
N ASP A 472 12.80 12.20 17.82
CA ASP A 472 13.79 11.24 18.31
C ASP A 472 13.47 9.83 17.79
N GLY A 473 14.41 9.24 17.04
CA GLY A 473 14.25 7.92 16.43
C GLY A 473 13.45 7.92 15.12
N TRP A 474 13.26 9.09 14.48
CA TRP A 474 13.00 9.15 13.04
C TRP A 474 14.32 9.20 12.27
N GLU A 475 14.38 8.48 11.15
CA GLU A 475 15.50 8.49 10.22
C GLU A 475 14.97 8.95 8.85
N ASP A 476 15.78 9.73 8.14
CA ASP A 476 15.47 10.15 6.78
C ASP A 476 15.58 8.97 5.81
N LEU A 477 15.06 9.10 4.58
CA LEU A 477 15.13 8.01 3.61
C LEU A 477 16.58 7.77 3.16
N GLU A 478 17.17 6.68 3.63
CA GLU A 478 18.51 6.27 3.22
C GLU A 478 18.47 5.37 1.98
N LEU A 479 18.85 5.92 0.83
CA LEU A 479 18.90 5.17 -0.43
C LEU A 479 20.25 4.46 -0.62
N PRO A 480 20.27 3.19 -1.04
CA PRO A 480 21.52 2.47 -1.26
C PRO A 480 22.34 3.13 -2.37
N LYS A 481 23.66 3.25 -2.18
CA LYS A 481 24.54 3.65 -3.27
C LYS A 481 24.41 2.64 -4.40
N ARG A 482 24.15 3.13 -5.61
CA ARG A 482 24.06 2.31 -6.83
C ARG A 482 25.39 2.42 -7.57
N PHE A 483 25.78 1.36 -8.27
CA PHE A 483 27.09 1.26 -8.89
C PHE A 483 27.34 2.38 -9.91
N ASP A 484 28.57 2.91 -9.95
CA ASP A 484 28.99 3.95 -10.91
C ASP A 484 28.91 3.47 -12.38
N ASN A 485 28.83 2.15 -12.59
CA ASN A 485 28.75 1.49 -13.90
C ASN A 485 27.36 0.92 -14.21
N LEU A 486 26.28 1.54 -13.71
CA LEU A 486 24.94 1.18 -14.17
C LEU A 486 24.89 1.29 -15.70
N PRO A 487 24.30 0.29 -16.41
CA PRO A 487 24.14 0.40 -17.85
C PRO A 487 23.43 1.70 -18.21
N THR A 488 23.79 2.31 -19.35
CA THR A 488 23.19 3.58 -19.80
C THR A 488 21.66 3.52 -19.97
N TYR A 489 21.10 2.31 -20.06
CA TYR A 489 19.67 2.03 -20.11
C TYR A 489 19.00 1.78 -18.75
N ALA A 490 19.77 1.68 -17.66
CA ALA A 490 19.27 1.31 -16.32
C ALA A 490 18.40 2.40 -15.70
N ILE A 491 18.68 3.67 -16.03
CA ILE A 491 17.78 4.78 -15.70
C ILE A 491 16.76 4.86 -16.83
N SER A 492 15.51 4.47 -16.55
CA SER A 492 14.40 4.60 -17.49
C SER A 492 14.30 6.06 -17.92
N LYS A 493 14.59 6.33 -19.20
CA LYS A 493 14.13 7.56 -19.86
C LYS A 493 12.64 7.35 -20.07
N LEU A 494 11.83 8.13 -19.33
CA LEU A 494 10.42 8.27 -19.61
C LEU A 494 10.23 8.84 -21.01
#